data_AF-A0A3B0PUX7-F1
#
_entry.id   AF-A0A3B0PUX7-F1
#
_cell.length_a   1.000
_cell.length_b   1.000
_cell.length_c   1.000
_cell.angle_alpha   90.00
_cell.angle_beta   90.00
_cell.angle_gamma   90.00
#
_symmetry.space_group_name_H-M   'P 1'
#
loop_
_entity.id
_entity.type
_entity.pdbx_description
1 polymer ?
#
loop_
_entity_poly.entity_id
_entity_poly.type
_entity_poly.pdbx_seq_one_letter_code
_entity_poly.pdbx_strand_id
1 'polypeptide(L)'
;MVKTFCHDFGLDKDFSEKLVEKALKFDEALRKVVKTPLEKADYVKFYNPTKPEEIFEKTKRFNTSEMVKSLTDKKVKVVSVTNPRYLDHFSDLYSDDNFENYHAMFFVKNLVASALLLDEANRHVHFEFSKTITGVEKIKELKKYAYEFANGFFDIPFGTYYAKKYFGSEAKKDIEDMIKNMISIYKSRLEKNTW
;
A
#
# COMPACT_ATOMS: atom_id res chain seq x y z
N MET A 1 7.21 -19.52 9.02
CA MET A 1 5.92 -18.96 8.55
C MET A 1 5.98 -18.49 7.10
N VAL A 2 6.69 -17.42 6.72
CA VAL A 2 6.85 -17.09 5.28
C VAL A 2 7.56 -18.22 4.52
N LYS A 3 8.55 -18.87 5.16
CA LYS A 3 9.20 -20.09 4.66
C LYS A 3 8.17 -21.21 4.37
N THR A 4 7.25 -21.42 5.32
CA THR A 4 6.16 -22.39 5.24
C THR A 4 5.17 -22.02 4.13
N PHE A 5 4.76 -20.76 4.05
CA PHE A 5 3.91 -20.23 2.99
C PHE A 5 4.52 -20.47 1.60
N CYS A 6 5.80 -20.15 1.40
CA CYS A 6 6.50 -20.39 0.14
C CYS A 6 6.51 -21.88 -0.23
N HIS A 7 6.76 -22.76 0.75
CA HIS A 7 6.75 -24.20 0.54
C HIS A 7 5.34 -24.76 0.24
N ASP A 8 4.33 -24.33 0.99
CA ASP A 8 2.93 -24.71 0.81
C ASP A 8 2.39 -24.24 -0.55
N PHE A 9 2.98 -23.19 -1.12
CA PHE A 9 2.74 -22.73 -2.49
C PHE A 9 3.45 -23.58 -3.56
N GLY A 10 4.22 -24.60 -3.16
CA GLY A 10 4.87 -25.56 -4.06
C GLY A 10 6.36 -25.29 -4.33
N LEU A 11 7.01 -24.37 -3.60
CA LEU A 11 8.44 -24.16 -3.73
C LEU A 11 9.25 -25.20 -2.95
N ASP A 12 10.42 -25.56 -3.47
CA ASP A 12 11.37 -26.40 -2.74
C ASP A 12 11.70 -25.78 -1.38
N LYS A 13 11.92 -26.63 -0.38
CA LYS A 13 12.12 -26.19 1.00
C LYS A 13 13.43 -25.42 1.14
N ASP A 14 14.54 -25.95 0.64
CA ASP A 14 15.85 -25.30 0.73
C ASP A 14 15.86 -23.98 -0.04
N PHE A 15 15.21 -23.96 -1.20
CA PHE A 15 14.99 -22.73 -1.95
C PHE A 15 14.17 -21.70 -1.17
N SER A 16 13.05 -22.11 -0.57
CA SER A 16 12.17 -21.24 0.23
C SER A 16 12.91 -20.63 1.43
N GLU A 17 13.76 -21.42 2.10
CA GLU A 17 14.54 -20.94 3.23
C GLU A 17 15.53 -19.85 2.83
N LYS A 18 16.32 -20.10 1.76
CA LYS A 18 17.28 -19.12 1.23
C LYS A 18 16.60 -17.87 0.69
N LEU A 19 15.47 -18.03 0.02
CA LEU A 19 14.67 -16.93 -0.51
C LEU A 19 14.20 -16.00 0.62
N VAL A 20 13.62 -16.56 1.69
CA VAL A 20 13.13 -15.75 2.82
C VAL A 20 14.28 -15.09 3.59
N GLU A 21 15.42 -15.77 3.75
CA GLU A 21 16.59 -15.18 4.40
C GLU A 21 17.13 -13.97 3.64
N LYS A 22 17.23 -14.07 2.31
CA LYS A 22 17.58 -12.94 1.44
C LYS A 22 16.55 -11.80 1.52
N ALA A 23 15.26 -12.13 1.50
CA ALA A 23 14.19 -11.13 1.63
C ALA A 23 14.29 -10.38 2.97
N LEU A 24 14.52 -11.09 4.08
CA LEU A 24 14.66 -10.48 5.41
C LEU A 24 15.89 -9.57 5.51
N LYS A 25 17.02 -9.91 4.86
CA LYS A 25 18.18 -9.02 4.77
C LYS A 25 17.84 -7.70 4.06
N PHE A 26 17.04 -7.76 2.99
CA PHE A 26 16.55 -6.55 2.33
C PHE A 26 15.60 -5.75 3.23
N ASP A 27 14.68 -6.42 3.93
CA ASP A 27 13.76 -5.76 4.88
C ASP A 27 14.52 -5.02 5.99
N GLU A 28 15.56 -5.62 6.54
CA GLU A 28 16.40 -5.02 7.57
C GLU A 28 17.13 -3.77 7.07
N ALA A 29 17.65 -3.81 5.84
CA ALA A 29 18.26 -2.64 5.19
C ALA A 29 17.21 -1.54 4.97
N LEU A 30 16.03 -1.91 4.45
CA LEU A 30 14.93 -0.99 4.17
C LEU A 30 14.42 -0.31 5.46
N ARG A 31 14.31 -1.05 6.57
CA ARG A 31 13.83 -0.54 7.86
C ARG A 31 14.59 0.71 8.33
N LYS A 32 15.88 0.80 8.03
CA LYS A 32 16.75 1.91 8.45
C LYS A 32 16.41 3.23 7.76
N VAL A 33 15.74 3.19 6.61
CA VAL A 33 15.51 4.36 5.75
C VAL A 33 14.03 4.71 5.54
N VAL A 34 13.10 3.81 5.87
CA VAL A 34 11.64 4.09 5.84
C VAL A 34 11.19 4.96 7.01
N LYS A 35 10.12 5.75 6.82
CA LYS A 35 9.51 6.54 7.89
C LYS A 35 8.87 5.65 8.96
N THR A 36 9.11 5.99 10.23
CA THR A 36 8.41 5.45 11.39
C THR A 36 6.93 5.88 11.41
N PRO A 37 6.04 5.22 12.16
CA PRO A 37 4.66 5.66 12.32
C PRO A 37 4.53 7.11 12.80
N LEU A 38 5.40 7.56 13.71
CA LEU A 38 5.42 8.94 14.19
C LEU A 38 5.78 9.93 13.07
N GLU A 39 6.82 9.63 12.28
CA GLU A 39 7.17 10.44 11.11
C GLU A 39 6.06 10.43 10.04
N LYS A 40 5.27 9.36 9.94
CA LYS A 40 4.14 9.26 9.01
C LYS A 40 2.93 10.10 9.44
N ALA A 41 2.79 10.39 10.74
CA ALA A 41 1.69 11.22 11.25
C ALA A 41 1.84 12.70 10.88
N ASP A 42 3.08 13.15 10.61
CA ASP A 42 3.37 14.50 10.12
C ASP A 42 3.23 14.56 8.59
N TYR A 43 2.00 14.71 8.11
CA TYR A 43 1.67 14.66 6.68
C TYR A 43 2.35 15.77 5.87
N VAL A 44 2.68 16.92 6.48
CA VAL A 44 3.38 18.03 5.81
C VAL A 44 4.76 17.57 5.33
N LYS A 45 5.43 16.71 6.09
CA LYS A 45 6.75 16.15 5.74
C LYS A 45 6.73 15.14 4.59
N PHE A 46 5.57 14.82 4.02
CA PHE A 46 5.47 14.06 2.77
C PHE A 46 5.58 14.94 1.53
N TYR A 47 5.41 16.26 1.67
CA TYR A 47 5.54 17.19 0.57
C TYR A 47 6.97 17.73 0.49
N ASN A 48 7.80 17.12 -0.36
CA ASN A 48 9.17 17.56 -0.61
C ASN A 48 9.36 17.80 -2.12
N PRO A 49 9.01 19.01 -2.61
CA PRO A 49 9.15 19.37 -4.01
C PRO A 49 10.61 19.24 -4.46
N THR A 50 10.84 18.40 -5.46
CA THR A 50 12.16 18.07 -5.98
C THR A 50 12.14 18.15 -7.50
N LYS A 51 13.23 18.61 -8.11
CA LYS A 51 13.37 18.60 -9.57
C LYS A 51 13.53 17.15 -10.05
N PRO A 52 12.87 16.73 -11.15
CA PRO A 52 12.99 15.36 -11.67
C PRO A 52 14.44 14.92 -11.89
N GLU A 53 15.30 15.83 -12.36
CA GLU A 53 16.70 15.55 -12.63
C GLU A 53 17.44 15.06 -11.38
N GLU A 54 17.16 15.64 -10.20
CA GLU A 54 17.77 15.20 -8.93
C GLU A 54 17.34 13.78 -8.53
N ILE A 55 16.13 13.37 -8.91
CA ILE A 55 15.62 12.01 -8.67
C ILE A 55 16.30 11.04 -9.64
N PHE A 56 16.40 11.40 -10.91
CA PHE A 56 17.03 10.57 -11.93
C PHE A 56 18.50 10.30 -11.60
N GLU A 57 19.21 11.30 -11.08
CA GLU A 57 20.59 11.15 -10.63
C GLU A 57 20.75 10.15 -9.47
N LYS A 58 19.78 10.08 -8.56
CA LYS A 58 19.80 9.14 -7.42
C LYS A 58 19.28 7.74 -7.76
N THR A 59 18.59 7.60 -8.89
CA THR A 59 17.89 6.38 -9.29
C THR A 59 18.38 5.78 -10.61
N LYS A 60 19.58 6.17 -11.10
CA LYS A 60 20.15 5.82 -12.41
C LYS A 60 20.11 4.33 -12.78
N ARG A 61 20.11 3.45 -11.79
CA ARG A 61 20.01 1.99 -11.99
C ARG A 61 18.66 1.57 -12.60
N PHE A 62 17.65 2.42 -12.48
CA PHE A 62 16.37 2.29 -13.17
C PHE A 62 16.26 3.43 -14.19
N ASN A 63 15.62 3.16 -15.33
CA ASN A 63 15.32 4.21 -16.30
C ASN A 63 14.12 5.05 -15.84
N THR A 64 14.23 5.68 -14.67
CA THR A 64 13.15 6.45 -14.03
C THR A 64 12.68 7.62 -14.89
N SER A 65 13.58 8.22 -15.68
CA SER A 65 13.21 9.24 -16.67
C SER A 65 12.24 8.69 -17.72
N GLU A 66 12.53 7.52 -18.29
CA GLU A 66 11.63 6.87 -19.25
C GLU A 66 10.30 6.45 -18.61
N MET A 67 10.35 5.88 -17.40
CA MET A 67 9.14 5.51 -16.65
C MET A 67 8.22 6.70 -16.38
N VAL A 68 8.78 7.85 -15.99
CA VAL A 68 7.99 9.07 -15.77
C VAL A 68 7.40 9.58 -17.07
N LYS A 69 8.17 9.52 -18.17
CA LYS A 69 7.70 9.92 -19.50
C LYS A 69 6.55 9.03 -19.98
N SER A 70 6.64 7.71 -19.81
CA SER A 70 5.61 6.76 -20.25
C SER A 70 4.31 6.84 -19.46
N LEU A 71 4.35 7.35 -18.22
CA LEU A 71 3.17 7.46 -17.36
C LEU A 71 2.38 8.76 -17.53
N THR A 72 3.02 9.83 -18.02
CA THR A 72 2.44 11.18 -17.94
C THR A 72 2.20 11.84 -19.28
N ASP A 73 2.82 11.34 -20.36
CA ASP A 73 2.84 11.94 -21.72
C ASP A 73 3.22 13.44 -21.74
N LYS A 74 3.76 13.97 -20.64
CA LYS A 74 4.02 15.39 -20.40
C LYS A 74 5.37 15.60 -19.72
N LYS A 75 5.94 16.78 -19.91
CA LYS A 75 7.15 17.19 -19.17
C LYS A 75 6.78 17.50 -17.72
N VAL A 76 7.14 16.60 -16.80
CA VAL A 76 7.05 16.83 -15.36
C VAL A 76 8.09 17.88 -14.95
N LYS A 77 7.68 18.90 -14.20
CA LYS A 77 8.56 19.99 -13.73
C LYS A 77 9.01 19.82 -12.28
N VAL A 78 8.16 19.20 -11.47
CA VAL A 78 8.35 19.00 -10.02
C VAL A 78 7.75 17.65 -9.65
N VAL A 79 8.43 16.91 -8.80
CA VAL A 79 7.94 15.68 -8.17
C VAL A 79 8.01 15.86 -6.66
N SER A 80 6.95 15.48 -5.95
CA SER A 80 6.97 15.47 -4.49
C SER A 80 7.56 14.15 -4.00
N VAL A 81 8.76 14.19 -3.42
CA VAL A 81 9.41 13.01 -2.85
C VAL A 81 8.85 12.77 -1.44
N THR A 82 8.12 11.68 -1.24
CA THR A 82 7.45 11.41 0.05
C THR A 82 8.41 10.98 1.15
N ASN A 83 9.59 10.44 0.79
CA ASN A 83 10.64 10.07 1.73
C ASN A 83 12.04 10.37 1.18
N PRO A 84 12.58 11.58 1.40
CA PRO A 84 13.91 11.96 0.92
C PRO A 84 15.03 11.03 1.42
N ARG A 85 14.98 10.61 2.69
CA ARG A 85 15.93 9.65 3.28
C ARG A 85 16.01 8.34 2.49
N TYR A 86 14.89 7.82 2.02
CA TYR A 86 14.88 6.62 1.18
C TYR A 86 15.51 6.87 -0.19
N LEU A 87 15.21 8.03 -0.81
CA LEU A 87 15.79 8.40 -2.10
C LEU A 87 17.31 8.58 -2.02
N ASP A 88 17.81 9.15 -0.91
CA ASP A 88 19.25 9.34 -0.69
C ASP A 88 20.00 8.00 -0.57
N HIS A 89 19.37 6.97 -0.02
CA HIS A 89 19.92 5.61 0.11
C HIS A 89 19.48 4.65 -1.01
N PHE A 90 18.91 5.17 -2.09
CA PHE A 90 18.35 4.34 -3.15
C PHE A 90 19.42 3.44 -3.80
N SER A 91 20.59 4.01 -4.11
CA SER A 91 21.68 3.25 -4.76
C SER A 91 22.28 2.18 -3.85
N ASP A 92 22.24 2.36 -2.52
CA ASP A 92 22.68 1.35 -1.55
C ASP A 92 21.71 0.15 -1.56
N LEU A 93 20.40 0.46 -1.51
CA LEU A 93 19.34 -0.56 -1.50
C LEU A 93 19.29 -1.35 -2.80
N TYR A 94 19.48 -0.71 -3.95
CA TYR A 94 19.39 -1.34 -5.26
C TYR A 94 20.77 -1.55 -5.90
N SER A 95 21.77 -1.89 -5.09
CA SER A 95 23.14 -2.22 -5.53
C SER A 95 23.26 -3.64 -6.10
N ASP A 96 24.36 -3.95 -6.80
CA ASP A 96 24.60 -5.30 -7.36
C ASP A 96 24.82 -6.31 -6.23
N ASP A 97 25.53 -5.88 -5.18
CA ASP A 97 25.74 -6.67 -3.96
C ASP A 97 24.43 -6.98 -3.22
N ASN A 98 23.43 -6.10 -3.32
CA ASN A 98 22.12 -6.29 -2.69
C ASN A 98 21.04 -6.81 -3.66
N PHE A 99 21.40 -7.10 -4.92
CA PHE A 99 20.46 -7.48 -5.98
C PHE A 99 19.63 -8.70 -5.59
N GLU A 100 20.32 -9.75 -5.17
CA GLU A 100 19.71 -11.01 -4.76
C GLU A 100 18.73 -10.86 -3.59
N ASN A 101 18.98 -9.91 -2.68
CA ASN A 101 18.12 -9.66 -1.53
C ASN A 101 16.84 -8.93 -1.94
N TYR A 102 16.94 -7.87 -2.77
CA TYR A 102 15.74 -7.16 -3.22
C TYR A 102 14.93 -8.01 -4.19
N HIS A 103 15.56 -8.83 -5.04
CA HIS A 103 14.88 -9.75 -5.94
C HIS A 103 14.09 -10.78 -5.13
N ALA A 104 14.68 -11.34 -4.07
CA ALA A 104 13.98 -12.24 -3.15
C ALA A 104 12.78 -11.56 -2.46
N MET A 105 12.95 -10.33 -1.96
CA MET A 105 11.85 -9.56 -1.38
C MET A 105 10.73 -9.30 -2.39
N PHE A 106 11.10 -8.91 -3.61
CA PHE A 106 10.15 -8.67 -4.70
C PHE A 106 9.36 -9.94 -4.99
N PHE A 107 10.03 -11.08 -5.15
CA PHE A 107 9.38 -12.37 -5.40
C PHE A 107 8.40 -12.73 -4.28
N VAL A 108 8.85 -12.70 -3.02
CA VAL A 108 8.01 -13.05 -1.85
C VAL A 108 6.77 -12.15 -1.77
N LYS A 109 6.94 -10.84 -1.96
CA LYS A 109 5.81 -9.89 -1.92
C LYS A 109 4.79 -10.16 -3.03
N ASN A 110 5.25 -10.44 -4.25
CA ASN A 110 4.35 -10.78 -5.35
C ASN A 110 3.66 -12.12 -5.12
N LEU A 111 4.36 -13.13 -4.62
CA LEU A 111 3.78 -14.44 -4.30
C LEU A 111 2.63 -14.32 -3.30
N VAL A 112 2.86 -13.60 -2.19
CA VAL A 112 1.85 -13.35 -1.16
C VAL A 112 0.64 -12.60 -1.73
N ALA A 113 0.88 -11.55 -2.54
CA ALA A 113 -0.19 -10.78 -3.16
C ALA A 113 -1.01 -11.60 -4.18
N SER A 114 -0.35 -12.40 -5.00
CA SER A 114 -0.97 -13.21 -6.05
C SER A 114 -1.73 -14.43 -5.50
N ALA A 115 -1.33 -14.97 -4.34
CA ALA A 115 -2.00 -16.14 -3.74
C ALA A 115 -3.50 -15.94 -3.52
N LEU A 116 -3.92 -14.70 -3.30
CA LEU A 116 -5.31 -14.29 -3.14
C LEU A 116 -6.14 -14.34 -4.44
N LEU A 117 -5.49 -14.46 -5.60
CA LEU A 117 -6.11 -14.35 -6.94
C LEU A 117 -6.18 -15.68 -7.70
N LEU A 118 -5.72 -16.77 -7.09
CA LEU A 118 -5.66 -18.09 -7.72
C LEU A 118 -6.89 -18.94 -7.35
N ASP A 119 -6.68 -20.13 -6.79
CA ASP A 119 -7.73 -21.04 -6.36
C ASP A 119 -8.00 -20.96 -4.84
N GLU A 120 -9.02 -21.69 -4.39
CA GLU A 120 -9.41 -21.73 -2.98
C GLU A 120 -8.29 -22.28 -2.07
N ALA A 121 -7.55 -23.29 -2.54
CA ALA A 121 -6.44 -23.85 -1.78
C ALA A 121 -5.35 -22.80 -1.48
N ASN A 122 -5.01 -21.99 -2.48
CA ASN A 122 -4.07 -20.88 -2.31
C ASN A 122 -4.61 -19.77 -1.38
N ARG A 123 -5.93 -19.51 -1.37
CA ARG A 123 -6.51 -18.60 -0.37
C ARG A 123 -6.35 -19.14 1.04
N HIS A 124 -6.48 -20.45 1.25
CA HIS A 124 -6.24 -21.08 2.55
C HIS A 124 -4.77 -20.94 2.98
N VAL A 125 -3.82 -21.21 2.08
CA VAL A 125 -2.39 -21.02 2.35
C VAL A 125 -2.09 -19.56 2.72
N HIS A 126 -2.63 -18.59 1.98
CA HIS A 126 -2.51 -17.18 2.31
C HIS A 126 -3.17 -16.84 3.67
N PHE A 127 -4.34 -17.40 3.96
CA PHE A 127 -5.03 -17.18 5.24
C PHE A 127 -4.21 -17.67 6.43
N GLU A 128 -3.57 -18.84 6.32
CA GLU A 128 -2.71 -19.39 7.37
C GLU A 128 -1.53 -18.46 7.70
N PHE A 129 -1.00 -17.76 6.69
CA PHE A 129 -0.03 -16.69 6.91
C PHE A 129 -0.69 -15.44 7.54
N SER A 130 -1.76 -14.93 6.95
CA SER A 130 -2.42 -13.68 7.37
C SER A 130 -3.00 -13.73 8.78
N LYS A 131 -3.54 -14.87 9.24
CA LYS A 131 -4.11 -15.02 10.57
C LYS A 131 -3.11 -14.81 11.70
N THR A 132 -1.83 -15.03 11.44
CA THR A 132 -0.77 -14.82 12.44
C THR A 132 -0.47 -13.34 12.68
N ILE A 133 -0.76 -12.50 11.69
CA ILE A 133 -0.61 -11.05 11.75
C ILE A 133 -1.88 -10.42 12.32
N THR A 134 -3.04 -10.94 11.90
CA THR A 134 -4.35 -10.33 12.20
C THR A 134 -5.06 -10.92 13.41
N GLY A 135 -4.69 -12.13 13.84
CA GLY A 135 -5.39 -12.88 14.89
C GLY A 135 -6.76 -13.43 14.47
N VAL A 136 -7.13 -13.35 13.19
CA VAL A 136 -8.44 -13.80 12.70
C VAL A 136 -8.53 -15.33 12.71
N GLU A 137 -9.53 -15.89 13.39
CA GLU A 137 -9.66 -17.34 13.57
C GLU A 137 -10.12 -18.10 12.31
N LYS A 138 -10.96 -17.48 11.48
CA LYS A 138 -11.60 -18.15 10.33
C LYS A 138 -11.42 -17.38 9.04
N ILE A 139 -11.11 -18.11 7.97
CA ILE A 139 -11.06 -17.55 6.62
C ILE A 139 -12.45 -17.04 6.22
N LYS A 140 -12.49 -15.93 5.48
CA LYS A 140 -13.73 -15.42 4.91
C LYS A 140 -14.27 -16.42 3.88
N GLU A 141 -15.57 -16.69 3.98
CA GLU A 141 -16.32 -17.46 2.97
C GLU A 141 -16.07 -16.88 1.56
N LEU A 142 -15.95 -17.76 0.57
CA LEU A 142 -15.60 -17.38 -0.80
C LEU A 142 -16.54 -16.31 -1.38
N LYS A 143 -17.85 -16.41 -1.12
CA LYS A 143 -18.83 -15.42 -1.58
C LYS A 143 -18.58 -14.03 -1.02
N LYS A 144 -18.29 -13.94 0.29
CA LYS A 144 -17.97 -12.67 0.95
C LYS A 144 -16.64 -12.12 0.45
N TYR A 145 -15.63 -12.98 0.31
CA TYR A 145 -14.34 -12.61 -0.25
C TYR A 145 -14.46 -12.05 -1.68
N ALA A 146 -15.16 -12.75 -2.57
CA ALA A 146 -15.37 -12.32 -3.95
C ALA A 146 -16.12 -10.98 -4.03
N TYR A 147 -17.12 -10.77 -3.17
CA TYR A 147 -17.81 -9.49 -3.06
C TYR A 147 -16.87 -8.37 -2.63
N GLU A 148 -16.11 -8.54 -1.55
CA GLU A 148 -15.17 -7.53 -1.05
C GLU A 148 -14.06 -7.23 -2.07
N PHE A 149 -13.57 -8.26 -2.77
CA PHE A 149 -12.61 -8.12 -3.85
C PHE A 149 -13.16 -7.25 -4.98
N ALA A 150 -14.35 -7.58 -5.49
CA ALA A 150 -15.00 -6.77 -6.53
C ALA A 150 -15.29 -5.34 -6.04
N ASN A 151 -15.76 -5.19 -4.80
CA ASN A 151 -16.02 -3.89 -4.21
C ASN A 151 -14.76 -3.05 -4.06
N GLY A 152 -13.57 -3.64 -3.90
CA GLY A 152 -12.30 -2.90 -3.88
C GLY A 152 -11.98 -2.17 -5.18
N PHE A 153 -12.51 -2.64 -6.32
CA PHE A 153 -12.34 -2.01 -7.64
C PHE A 153 -13.58 -1.24 -8.11
N PHE A 154 -14.77 -1.64 -7.63
CA PHE A 154 -16.07 -1.17 -8.12
C PHE A 154 -16.93 -0.57 -7.00
N ASP A 155 -16.32 0.02 -5.97
CA ASP A 155 -17.02 0.65 -4.83
C ASP A 155 -17.97 1.77 -5.27
N ILE A 156 -17.57 2.62 -6.22
CA ILE A 156 -18.39 3.74 -6.71
C ILE A 156 -19.69 3.24 -7.38
N PRO A 157 -19.66 2.36 -8.41
CA PRO A 157 -20.90 1.90 -9.03
C PRO A 157 -21.78 1.08 -8.07
N PHE A 158 -21.20 0.20 -7.24
CA PHE A 158 -21.98 -0.56 -6.26
C PHE A 158 -22.60 0.33 -5.18
N GLY A 159 -21.82 1.26 -4.63
CA GLY A 159 -22.28 2.24 -3.66
C GLY A 159 -23.36 3.16 -4.22
N THR A 160 -23.21 3.60 -5.47
CA THR A 160 -24.22 4.43 -6.16
C THR A 160 -25.53 3.68 -6.35
N TYR A 161 -25.47 2.41 -6.79
CA TYR A 161 -26.66 1.58 -6.91
C TYR A 161 -27.34 1.38 -5.56
N TYR A 162 -26.56 1.02 -4.54
CA TYR A 162 -27.06 0.84 -3.18
C TYR A 162 -27.75 2.10 -2.65
N ALA A 163 -27.10 3.26 -2.80
CA ALA A 163 -27.67 4.54 -2.38
C ALA A 163 -28.99 4.83 -3.09
N LYS A 164 -29.06 4.70 -4.43
CA LYS A 164 -30.31 4.94 -5.18
C LYS A 164 -31.45 4.02 -4.76
N LYS A 165 -31.13 2.79 -4.35
CA LYS A 165 -32.13 1.76 -4.03
C LYS A 165 -32.58 1.78 -2.56
N TYR A 166 -31.66 2.05 -1.64
CA TYR A 166 -31.88 1.88 -0.21
C TYR A 166 -31.71 3.18 0.60
N PHE A 167 -31.02 4.19 0.05
CA PHE A 167 -30.83 5.48 0.71
C PHE A 167 -31.78 6.52 0.09
N GLY A 168 -32.98 6.62 0.66
CA GLY A 168 -34.04 7.52 0.21
C GLY A 168 -33.67 9.00 0.32
N SER A 169 -34.37 9.85 -0.45
CA SER A 169 -34.13 11.30 -0.49
C SER A 169 -34.37 12.01 0.84
N GLU A 170 -35.28 11.49 1.67
CA GLU A 170 -35.58 12.03 3.00
C GLU A 170 -34.38 11.85 3.95
N ALA A 171 -33.85 10.63 4.05
CA ALA A 171 -32.66 10.33 4.85
C ALA A 171 -31.44 11.14 4.38
N LYS A 172 -31.29 11.33 3.06
CA LYS A 172 -30.25 12.21 2.51
C LYS A 172 -30.39 13.64 3.03
N LYS A 173 -31.60 14.21 2.96
CA LYS A 173 -31.85 15.58 3.40
C LYS A 173 -31.61 15.77 4.89
N ASP A 174 -32.06 14.82 5.71
CA ASP A 174 -31.86 14.85 7.16
C ASP A 174 -30.36 14.87 7.52
N ILE A 175 -29.56 13.99 6.90
CA ILE A 175 -28.11 13.97 7.10
C ILE A 175 -27.43 15.26 6.60
N GLU A 176 -27.86 15.81 5.47
CA GLU A 176 -27.34 17.10 4.98
C GLU A 176 -27.61 18.24 5.97
N ASP A 177 -28.79 18.27 6.58
CA ASP A 177 -29.16 19.27 7.57
C ASP A 177 -28.39 19.07 8.89
N MET A 178 -28.17 17.83 9.33
CA MET A 178 -27.26 17.52 10.45
C MET A 178 -25.83 18.00 10.19
N ILE A 179 -25.29 17.78 8.99
CA ILE A 179 -23.94 18.23 8.60
C ILE A 179 -23.86 19.76 8.62
N LYS A 180 -24.85 20.47 8.05
CA LYS A 180 -24.89 21.94 8.08
C LYS A 180 -24.92 22.47 9.52
N ASN A 181 -25.71 21.85 10.39
CA ASN A 181 -25.78 22.20 11.80
C ASN A 181 -24.42 22.00 12.49
N MET A 182 -23.75 20.86 12.25
CA MET A 182 -22.42 20.59 12.80
C MET A 182 -21.37 21.60 12.31
N ILE A 183 -21.38 21.96 11.03
CA ILE A 183 -20.50 22.99 10.48
C ILE A 183 -20.76 24.35 11.16
N SER A 184 -22.03 24.72 11.35
CA SER A 184 -22.42 25.96 12.04
C SER A 184 -21.90 26.00 13.49
N ILE A 185 -22.05 24.88 14.22
CA ILE A 185 -21.52 24.75 15.59
C ILE A 185 -20.00 24.93 15.60
N TYR A 186 -19.28 24.27 14.68
CA TYR A 186 -17.83 24.41 14.58
C TYR A 186 -17.40 25.84 14.27
N LYS A 187 -18.10 26.51 13.34
CA LYS A 187 -17.85 27.93 13.04
C LYS A 187 -18.01 28.81 14.28
N SER A 188 -19.13 28.65 15.00
CA SER A 188 -19.38 29.41 16.23
C SER A 188 -18.31 29.16 17.30
N ARG A 189 -17.81 27.92 17.41
CA ARG A 189 -16.70 27.58 18.32
C ARG A 189 -15.40 28.26 17.93
N LEU A 190 -15.07 28.27 16.63
CA LEU A 190 -13.85 28.92 16.12
C LEU A 190 -13.90 30.45 16.30
N GLU A 191 -15.04 31.08 16.06
CA GLU A 191 -15.22 32.53 16.26
C GLU A 191 -15.05 32.97 17.72
N LYS A 192 -15.39 32.08 18.67
CA LYS A 192 -15.24 32.31 20.11
C LYS A 192 -13.92 31.76 20.66
N ASN A 193 -13.10 31.14 19.83
CA ASN A 193 -11.88 30.51 20.28
C ASN A 193 -10.84 31.56 20.65
N THR A 194 -10.23 31.43 21.82
CA THR A 194 -9.26 32.38 22.38
C THR A 194 -7.84 31.83 22.41
N TRP A 195 -7.60 30.65 21.83
CA TRP A 195 -6.28 30.03 21.72
C TRP A 195 -6.00 29.57 20.28
#